data_AF-A0A0M5L7Q2-F1
#
_entry.id   AF-A0A0M5L7Q2-F1
#
_cell.length_a   1.000
_cell.length_b   1.000
_cell.length_c   1.000
_cell.angle_alpha   90.00
_cell.angle_beta   90.00
_cell.angle_gamma   90.00
#
_symmetry.space_group_name_H-M   'P 1'
#
loop_
_entity.id
_entity.type
_entity.pdbx_description
1 polymer ?
#
loop_
_entity_poly.entity_id
_entity_poly.type
_entity_poly.pdbx_seq_one_letter_code
_entity_poly.pdbx_strand_id
1 'polypeptide(L)'
;MHLINDESYCIENTTTKEELLSLANNLKITHIEIKSDKINSSIFELLNDQVLVRRPEIHFWILAGTRQCDLSFLSKLSDLKNLHIRCVEVKNQETISNLSKLKFLEVDIFGMDSFDFLSYLSN
;
A
#
# COMPACT_ATOMS: atom_id res chain seq x y z
N MET A 1 16.25 1.40 11.21
CA MET A 1 16.60 1.50 9.78
C MET A 1 15.63 0.60 9.04
N HIS A 2 14.67 1.19 8.32
CA HIS A 2 13.55 0.50 7.66
C HIS A 2 13.79 0.22 6.16
N LEU A 3 15.01 0.48 5.68
CA LEU A 3 15.44 0.14 4.32
C LEU A 3 15.64 -1.37 4.20
N ILE A 4 15.01 -1.94 3.19
CA ILE A 4 15.15 -3.37 2.85
C ILE A 4 16.31 -3.53 1.85
N ASN A 5 16.37 -2.62 0.89
CA ASN A 5 17.44 -2.45 -0.08
C ASN A 5 17.45 -0.98 -0.54
N ASP A 6 18.28 -0.64 -1.53
CA ASP A 6 18.41 0.74 -2.03
C ASP A 6 17.15 1.29 -2.73
N GLU A 7 16.19 0.42 -3.06
CA GLU A 7 14.98 0.73 -3.82
C GLU A 7 13.67 0.55 -3.04
N SER A 8 13.73 -0.03 -1.83
CA SER A 8 12.55 -0.47 -1.08
C SER A 8 12.56 -0.01 0.38
N TYR A 9 11.45 0.57 0.83
CA TYR A 9 11.25 1.03 2.21
C TYR A 9 10.11 0.27 2.90
N CYS A 10 10.37 -0.32 4.06
CA CYS A 10 9.35 -1.01 4.86
C CYS A 10 8.62 -0.03 5.78
N ILE A 11 7.29 -0.01 5.76
CA ILE A 11 6.51 0.77 6.73
C ILE A 11 6.31 -0.04 8.01
N GLU A 12 6.54 0.59 9.15
CA GLU A 12 6.36 0.02 10.47
C GLU A 12 5.70 1.04 11.41
N ASN A 13 5.19 0.61 12.57
CA ASN A 13 4.60 1.51 13.56
C ASN A 13 5.58 2.54 14.13
N THR A 14 6.88 2.31 13.98
CA THR A 14 7.93 3.24 14.39
C THR A 14 8.31 4.25 13.30
N THR A 15 7.76 4.12 12.08
CA THR A 15 8.06 5.04 10.98
C THR A 15 7.61 6.46 11.33
N THR A 16 8.54 7.40 11.29
CA THR A 16 8.28 8.79 11.68
C THR A 16 7.86 9.66 10.52
N LYS A 17 7.30 10.83 10.84
CA LYS A 17 6.99 11.86 9.85
C LYS A 17 8.24 12.33 9.11
N GLU A 18 9.35 12.50 9.81
CA GLU A 18 10.63 12.94 9.24
C GLU A 18 11.21 11.90 8.26
N GLU A 19 11.05 10.62 8.57
CA GLU A 19 11.41 9.53 7.65
C GLU A 19 10.56 9.57 6.38
N LEU A 20 9.25 9.76 6.49
CA LEU A 20 8.35 9.88 5.33
C LEU A 20 8.66 11.11 4.47
N LEU A 21 9.01 12.25 5.09
CA LEU A 21 9.49 13.43 4.37
C LEU A 21 10.79 13.15 3.62
N SER A 22 11.70 12.40 4.24
CA SER A 22 12.97 12.00 3.60
C SER A 22 12.72 11.04 2.44
N LEU A 23 11.81 10.08 2.62
CA LEU A 23 11.37 9.13 1.60
C LEU A 23 10.77 9.83 0.38
N ALA A 24 9.92 10.85 0.58
CA ALA A 24 9.30 11.60 -0.50
C ALA A 24 10.32 12.31 -1.42
N ASN A 25 11.52 12.62 -0.91
CA ASN A 25 12.61 13.23 -1.67
C ASN A 25 13.65 12.21 -2.19
N ASN A 26 13.57 10.95 -1.77
CA ASN A 26 14.52 9.91 -2.16
C ASN A 26 14.05 9.16 -3.42
N LEU A 27 14.50 9.63 -4.59
CA LEU A 27 14.13 9.04 -5.90
C LEU A 27 14.67 7.62 -6.14
N LYS A 28 15.61 7.13 -5.32
CA LYS A 28 16.06 5.74 -5.42
C LYS A 28 14.99 4.75 -4.95
N ILE A 29 14.19 5.14 -3.97
CA ILE A 29 13.10 4.30 -3.50
C ILE A 29 11.97 4.36 -4.52
N THR A 30 11.64 3.19 -5.05
CA THR A 30 10.63 2.96 -6.08
C THR A 30 9.42 2.21 -5.53
N HIS A 31 9.58 1.50 -4.40
CA HIS A 31 8.52 0.69 -3.81
C HIS A 31 8.46 0.85 -2.27
N ILE A 32 7.25 0.86 -1.73
CA ILE A 32 6.96 0.84 -0.30
C ILE A 32 6.34 -0.51 0.07
N GLU A 33 6.93 -1.19 1.03
CA GLU A 33 6.44 -2.47 1.53
C GLU A 33 5.61 -2.31 2.81
N ILE A 34 4.44 -2.93 2.81
CA ILE A 34 3.52 -3.03 3.95
C ILE A 34 3.38 -4.50 4.31
N LYS A 35 3.92 -4.90 5.46
CA LYS A 35 3.94 -6.31 5.90
C LYS A 35 2.83 -6.65 6.89
N SER A 36 2.05 -5.66 7.32
CA SER A 36 1.05 -5.82 8.37
C SER A 36 -0.05 -4.75 8.25
N ASP A 37 -1.30 -5.19 8.43
CA ASP A 37 -2.47 -4.33 8.56
C ASP A 37 -2.58 -3.67 9.96
N LYS A 38 -1.68 -4.02 10.90
CA LYS A 38 -1.64 -3.46 12.27
C LYS A 38 -0.80 -2.20 12.40
N ILE A 39 -0.43 -1.58 11.28
CA ILE A 39 0.23 -0.27 11.25
C ILE A 39 -0.80 0.80 11.60
N ASN A 40 -0.39 1.79 12.38
CA ASN A 40 -1.24 2.90 12.83
C ASN A 40 -1.79 3.66 11.63
N SER A 41 -3.11 3.94 11.64
CA SER A 41 -3.79 4.64 10.55
C SER A 41 -3.17 6.01 10.23
N SER A 42 -2.62 6.69 11.24
CA SER A 42 -1.96 7.99 11.03
C SER A 42 -0.73 7.90 10.11
N ILE A 43 -0.04 6.75 10.06
CA ILE A 43 1.09 6.56 9.16
C ILE A 43 0.61 6.47 7.71
N PHE A 44 -0.54 5.81 7.46
CA PHE A 44 -1.14 5.77 6.12
C PHE A 44 -1.64 7.15 5.67
N GLU A 45 -2.21 7.94 6.58
CA GLU A 45 -2.58 9.33 6.30
C GLU A 45 -1.35 10.16 5.93
N LEU A 46 -0.24 10.02 6.66
CA LEU A 46 1.02 10.70 6.33
C LEU A 46 1.61 10.24 5.00
N LEU A 47 1.54 8.94 4.68
CA LEU A 47 1.98 8.39 3.40
C LEU A 47 1.20 9.03 2.23
N ASN A 48 -0.12 9.14 2.38
CA ASN A 48 -0.95 9.80 1.40
C ASN A 48 -0.54 11.26 1.22
N ASP A 49 -0.52 12.02 2.31
CA ASP A 49 -0.40 13.48 2.26
C ASP A 49 1.03 13.97 1.94
N GLN A 50 2.06 13.16 2.22
CA GLN A 50 3.46 13.58 2.05
C GLN A 50 4.17 12.84 0.92
N VAL A 51 3.92 11.54 0.78
CA VAL A 51 4.65 10.71 -0.18
C VAL A 51 3.88 10.62 -1.49
N LEU A 52 2.62 10.16 -1.48
CA LEU A 52 1.85 9.92 -2.70
C LEU A 52 1.55 11.20 -3.50
N VAL A 53 1.36 12.34 -2.82
CA VAL A 53 1.21 13.65 -3.47
C VAL A 53 2.45 14.03 -4.29
N ARG A 54 3.65 13.63 -3.86
CA ARG A 54 4.95 14.01 -4.47
C ARG A 54 5.50 12.93 -5.39
N ARG A 55 5.24 11.67 -5.08
CA ARG A 55 5.75 10.47 -5.74
C ARG A 55 4.57 9.60 -6.21
N PRO A 56 3.70 10.11 -7.10
CA PRO A 56 2.52 9.38 -7.55
C PRO A 56 2.85 8.12 -8.34
N GLU A 57 4.10 7.96 -8.77
CA GLU A 57 4.61 6.80 -9.48
C GLU A 57 5.10 5.68 -8.54
N ILE A 58 5.26 5.95 -7.24
CA ILE A 58 5.75 4.94 -6.30
C ILE A 58 4.76 3.77 -6.19
N HIS A 59 5.29 2.57 -6.05
CA HIS A 59 4.50 1.34 -5.97
C HIS A 59 4.32 0.89 -4.52
N PHE A 60 3.10 0.52 -4.16
CA PHE A 60 2.80 -0.02 -2.82
C PHE A 60 2.65 -1.54 -2.89
N TRP A 61 3.43 -2.24 -2.09
CA TRP A 61 3.49 -3.70 -2.04
C TRP A 61 2.98 -4.18 -0.69
N ILE A 62 1.81 -4.80 -0.68
CA ILE A 62 1.26 -5.45 0.52
C ILE A 62 1.76 -6.89 0.53
N LEU A 63 2.64 -7.20 1.49
CA LEU A 63 3.34 -8.48 1.65
C LEU A 63 3.08 -9.07 3.03
N ALA A 64 1.84 -9.47 3.33
CA ALA A 64 1.43 -9.92 4.67
C ALA A 64 1.84 -11.37 5.01
N GLY A 65 2.58 -12.04 4.13
CA GLY A 65 3.00 -13.43 4.31
C GLY A 65 1.80 -14.38 4.43
N THR A 66 1.82 -15.24 5.45
CA THR A 66 0.77 -16.24 5.68
C THR A 66 -0.43 -15.74 6.48
N ARG A 67 -0.41 -14.48 6.91
CA ARG A 67 -1.50 -13.92 7.72
C ARG A 67 -2.60 -13.37 6.81
N GLN A 68 -3.84 -13.45 7.30
CA GLN A 68 -4.94 -12.70 6.71
C GLN A 68 -4.66 -11.19 6.86
N CYS A 69 -4.82 -10.45 5.78
CA CYS A 69 -4.60 -9.00 5.74
C CYS A 69 -5.93 -8.25 5.56
N ASP A 70 -6.28 -7.38 6.50
CA ASP A 70 -7.43 -6.48 6.35
C ASP A 70 -7.03 -5.28 5.49
N LEU A 71 -7.68 -5.11 4.33
CA LEU A 71 -7.37 -4.06 3.36
C LEU A 71 -8.07 -2.73 3.63
N SER A 72 -8.83 -2.60 4.73
CA SER A 72 -9.56 -1.36 5.07
C SER A 72 -8.67 -0.12 5.22
N PHE A 73 -7.38 -0.30 5.56
CA PHE A 73 -6.42 0.82 5.64
C PHE A 73 -6.18 1.50 4.28
N LEU A 74 -6.45 0.83 3.16
CA LEU A 74 -6.36 1.42 1.82
C LEU A 74 -7.27 2.65 1.66
N SER A 75 -8.35 2.75 2.46
CA SER A 75 -9.21 3.94 2.50
C SER A 75 -8.48 5.23 2.87
N LYS A 76 -7.29 5.13 3.47
CA LYS A 76 -6.43 6.27 3.83
C LYS A 76 -5.47 6.69 2.72
N LEU A 77 -5.37 5.92 1.64
CA LEU A 77 -4.43 6.12 0.54
C LEU A 77 -5.17 6.55 -0.75
N SER A 78 -5.97 7.62 -0.65
CA SER A 78 -6.81 8.11 -1.75
C SER A 78 -6.03 8.55 -3.00
N ASP A 79 -4.75 8.88 -2.85
CA ASP A 79 -3.85 9.26 -3.95
C ASP A 79 -3.08 8.08 -4.57
N LEU A 80 -3.31 6.85 -4.10
CA LEU A 80 -2.59 5.67 -4.55
C LEU A 80 -2.91 5.33 -6.01
N LYS A 81 -1.86 5.12 -6.80
CA LYS A 81 -1.96 4.79 -8.24
C LYS A 81 -1.47 3.39 -8.59
N ASN A 82 -0.51 2.86 -7.84
CA ASN A 82 0.14 1.59 -8.15
C ASN A 82 0.12 0.68 -6.92
N LEU A 83 -0.69 -0.38 -6.99
CA LEU A 83 -0.89 -1.32 -5.88
C LEU A 83 -0.58 -2.74 -6.32
N HIS A 84 0.24 -3.42 -5.52
CA HIS A 84 0.51 -4.85 -5.62
C HIS A 84 0.11 -5.50 -4.30
N ILE A 85 -0.67 -6.59 -4.38
CA ILE A 85 -1.13 -7.34 -3.22
C ILE A 85 -0.66 -8.77 -3.36
N ARG A 86 0.19 -9.22 -2.44
CA ARG A 86 0.56 -10.63 -2.30
C ARG A 86 0.29 -11.11 -0.88
N CYS A 87 -0.78 -11.87 -0.71
CA CYS A 87 -1.23 -12.38 0.58
C CYS A 87 -1.74 -13.81 0.47
N VAL A 88 -1.80 -14.53 1.59
CA VAL A 88 -2.53 -15.81 1.63
C VAL A 88 -4.04 -15.58 1.66
N GLU A 89 -4.50 -14.62 2.46
CA GLU A 89 -5.92 -14.32 2.62
C GLU A 89 -6.10 -12.82 2.85
N VAL A 90 -7.24 -12.25 2.43
CA VAL A 90 -7.57 -10.85 2.66
C VAL A 90 -8.98 -10.69 3.21
N LYS A 91 -9.25 -9.53 3.82
CA LYS A 91 -10.59 -9.04 4.16
C LYS A 91 -10.77 -7.63 3.63
N ASN A 92 -12.02 -7.24 3.43
CA ASN A 92 -12.41 -5.90 2.98
C ASN A 92 -11.79 -5.52 1.62
N GLN A 93 -11.65 -6.49 0.71
CA GLN A 93 -11.08 -6.29 -0.63
C GLN A 93 -11.87 -5.31 -1.50
N GLU A 94 -13.15 -5.11 -1.21
CA GLU A 94 -13.98 -4.06 -1.81
C GLU A 94 -13.43 -2.65 -1.54
N THR A 95 -12.56 -2.46 -0.53
CA THR A 95 -11.89 -1.17 -0.32
C THR A 95 -11.05 -0.75 -1.54
N ILE A 96 -10.55 -1.72 -2.32
CA ILE A 96 -9.78 -1.44 -3.54
C ILE A 96 -10.60 -0.63 -4.55
N SER A 97 -11.93 -0.84 -4.63
CA SER A 97 -12.79 -0.10 -5.55
C SER A 97 -12.97 1.37 -5.17
N ASN A 98 -12.62 1.75 -3.93
CA ASN A 98 -12.65 3.14 -3.48
C ASN A 98 -11.40 3.93 -3.91
N LEU A 99 -10.37 3.26 -4.44
CA LEU A 99 -9.14 3.90 -4.91
C LEU A 99 -9.34 4.54 -6.30
N SER A 100 -10.06 5.66 -6.33
CA SER A 100 -10.43 6.37 -7.59
C SER A 100 -9.26 6.82 -8.48
N LYS A 101 -8.03 6.85 -7.95
CA LYS A 101 -6.81 7.23 -8.68
C LYS A 101 -5.96 6.02 -9.08
N LEU A 102 -6.40 4.80 -8.76
CA LEU A 102 -5.69 3.58 -9.07
C LEU A 102 -5.55 3.41 -10.59
N LYS A 103 -4.33 3.14 -11.05
CA LYS A 103 -3.99 2.96 -12.47
C LYS A 103 -3.38 1.60 -12.75
N PHE A 104 -2.70 1.05 -11.75
CA PHE A 104 -2.08 -0.26 -11.82
C PHE A 104 -2.50 -1.06 -10.59
N LEU A 105 -3.00 -2.26 -10.83
CA LEU A 105 -3.39 -3.23 -9.82
C LEU A 105 -2.84 -4.60 -10.20
N GLU A 106 -2.06 -5.19 -9.31
CA GLU A 106 -1.65 -6.59 -9.37
C GLU A 106 -2.10 -7.29 -8.08
N VAL A 107 -2.74 -8.45 -8.22
CA VAL A 107 -3.29 -9.20 -7.09
C VAL A 107 -2.91 -10.66 -7.22
N ASP A 108 -2.22 -11.16 -6.21
CA ASP A 108 -1.78 -12.53 -6.03
C ASP A 108 -2.22 -12.98 -4.63
N ILE A 109 -3.48 -13.44 -4.53
CA ILE A 109 -4.08 -13.85 -3.25
C ILE A 109 -4.43 -15.33 -3.34
N PHE A 110 -3.69 -16.15 -2.58
CA PHE A 110 -3.77 -17.61 -2.68
C PHE A 110 -5.16 -18.17 -2.33
N GLY A 111 -5.72 -17.72 -1.21
CA GLY A 111 -6.99 -18.22 -0.67
C GLY A 111 -8.23 -17.50 -1.20
N MET A 112 -8.13 -16.84 -2.35
CA MET A 112 -9.25 -16.06 -2.87
C MET A 112 -10.12 -16.89 -3.81
N ASP A 113 -11.41 -16.99 -3.47
CA ASP A 113 -12.37 -17.75 -4.26
C ASP A 113 -12.87 -16.99 -5.50
N SER A 114 -12.79 -15.65 -5.49
CA SER A 114 -13.27 -14.79 -6.57
C SER A 114 -12.61 -13.42 -6.59
N PHE A 115 -12.49 -12.84 -7.78
CA PHE A 115 -12.02 -11.47 -8.03
C PHE A 115 -13.19 -10.50 -8.35
N ASP A 116 -14.41 -10.80 -7.90
CA ASP A 116 -15.62 -10.00 -8.23
C ASP A 116 -15.50 -8.52 -7.84
N PHE A 117 -14.66 -8.18 -6.85
CA PHE A 117 -14.41 -6.78 -6.49
C PHE A 117 -13.83 -5.94 -7.65
N LEU A 118 -13.19 -6.59 -8.64
CA LEU A 118 -12.70 -5.93 -9.85
C LEU A 118 -13.85 -5.35 -10.69
N SER A 119 -15.06 -5.90 -10.58
CA SER A 119 -16.24 -5.36 -11.28
C SER A 119 -16.66 -3.97 -10.81
N TYR A 120 -16.21 -3.54 -9.62
CA TYR A 120 -16.45 -2.21 -9.07
C TYR A 120 -15.36 -1.20 -9.43
N LEU A 121 -14.30 -1.61 -10.12
CA LEU A 121 -13.28 -0.69 -10.62
C LEU A 121 -13.84 0.09 -11.82
N SER A 122 -14.12 1.37 -11.61
CA SER A 122 -14.48 2.29 -12.68
C SER A 122 -13.21 2.71 -13.44
N ASN A 123 -13.15 2.39 -14.74
CA ASN A 123 -12.12 2.89 -15.67
C ASN A 123 -12.31 4.37 -16.00
#